data_AF-A0A3P1SNC2-F1
#
_entry.id   AF-A0A3P1SNC2-F1
#
_cell.length_a   1.000
_cell.length_b   1.000
_cell.length_c   1.000
_cell.angle_alpha   90.00
_cell.angle_beta   90.00
_cell.angle_gamma   90.00
#
_symmetry.space_group_name_H-M   'P 1'
#
loop_
_entity.id
_entity.type
_entity.pdbx_description
1 polymer ?
#
loop_
_entity_poly.entity_id
_entity_poly.type
_entity_poly.pdbx_seq_one_letter_code
_entity_poly.pdbx_strand_id
1 'polypeptide(L)'
;MKWILYITLLCLLHSNHLSAQQLTSGYITATTLNVRYAPTLTSKKVGVLFLGQQVHILINQENNAWTKIITPDSGLTGWVAAQYISETPLSKTQQAKAERELVRSIILNSDDFELYEDKFLEATVKLIKSRRCRFSEVKEMQGWWHANDVSTGQVYYLYCRQKGQRKPVYLDISKQQFFSKP
;
A
#
# COMPACT_ATOMS: atom_id res chain seq x y z
N MET A 1 -73.57 18.19 -14.60
CA MET A 1 -73.43 17.07 -15.57
C MET A 1 -72.00 16.59 -15.54
N LYS A 2 -71.86 15.26 -15.45
CA LYS A 2 -70.62 14.50 -15.30
C LYS A 2 -69.63 14.79 -16.45
N TRP A 3 -68.33 14.62 -16.21
CA TRP A 3 -67.54 13.50 -16.78
C TRP A 3 -66.20 13.35 -16.04
N ILE A 4 -65.95 12.12 -15.60
CA ILE A 4 -64.70 11.56 -15.06
C ILE A 4 -63.95 10.98 -16.26
N LEU A 5 -62.62 11.15 -16.34
CA LEU A 5 -61.69 10.05 -16.71
C LEU A 5 -60.22 10.45 -16.47
N TYR A 6 -59.58 9.60 -15.66
CA TYR A 6 -58.17 9.45 -15.31
C TYR A 6 -57.20 9.56 -16.49
N ILE A 7 -55.95 9.96 -16.25
CA ILE A 7 -54.72 9.25 -16.66
C ILE A 7 -53.51 9.82 -15.90
N THR A 8 -53.02 8.99 -14.97
CA THR A 8 -51.63 8.79 -14.54
C THR A 8 -50.82 9.97 -13.98
N LEU A 9 -50.92 10.09 -12.65
CA LEU A 9 -49.78 9.92 -11.75
C LEU A 9 -48.67 9.02 -12.34
N LEU A 10 -47.65 9.59 -12.99
CA LEU A 10 -46.27 9.08 -13.04
C LEU A 10 -45.41 10.03 -13.90
N CYS A 11 -45.08 11.24 -13.40
CA CYS A 11 -43.86 11.87 -13.89
C CYS A 11 -42.72 11.06 -13.28
N LEU A 12 -42.28 10.09 -14.08
CA LEU A 12 -41.20 9.17 -13.79
C LEU A 12 -40.01 9.97 -13.27
N LEU A 13 -39.78 9.89 -11.96
CA LEU A 13 -38.45 9.99 -11.39
C LEU A 13 -37.65 8.82 -11.97
N HIS A 14 -37.20 8.96 -13.22
CA HIS A 14 -36.06 8.18 -13.66
C HIS A 14 -34.86 8.75 -12.92
N SER A 15 -34.71 8.29 -11.66
CA SER A 15 -33.44 8.34 -10.99
C SER A 15 -32.45 7.68 -11.93
N ASN A 16 -31.63 8.50 -12.60
CA ASN A 16 -30.39 8.04 -13.19
C ASN A 16 -29.51 7.61 -12.01
N HIS A 17 -29.76 6.42 -11.47
CA HIS A 17 -28.82 5.76 -10.59
C HIS A 17 -27.62 5.41 -11.46
N LEU A 18 -26.62 6.31 -11.49
CA LEU A 18 -25.26 5.91 -11.81
C LEU A 18 -24.86 4.90 -10.73
N SER A 19 -25.05 3.62 -11.00
CA SER A 19 -24.53 2.56 -10.15
C SER A 19 -23.00 2.67 -10.18
N ALA A 20 -22.40 2.96 -9.02
CA ALA A 20 -20.96 2.85 -8.88
C ALA A 20 -20.59 1.39 -9.18
N GLN A 21 -19.81 1.16 -10.23
CA GLN A 21 -19.37 -0.18 -10.59
C GLN A 21 -18.61 -0.78 -9.41
N GLN A 22 -19.19 -1.79 -8.78
CA GLN A 22 -18.59 -2.45 -7.61
C GLN A 22 -17.31 -3.14 -8.07
N LEU A 23 -16.16 -2.70 -7.55
CA LEU A 23 -14.88 -3.30 -7.89
C LEU A 23 -14.71 -4.64 -7.16
N THR A 24 -14.29 -5.66 -7.89
CA THR A 24 -13.96 -6.97 -7.31
C THR A 24 -12.74 -6.84 -6.40
N SER A 25 -12.83 -7.35 -5.17
CA SER A 25 -11.70 -7.40 -4.26
C SER A 25 -10.81 -8.61 -4.54
N GLY A 26 -9.50 -8.41 -4.40
CA GLY A 26 -8.50 -9.46 -4.45
C GLY A 26 -7.50 -9.33 -3.30
N TYR A 27 -6.83 -10.42 -2.97
CA TYR A 27 -5.89 -10.54 -1.87
C TYR A 27 -4.60 -11.18 -2.36
N ILE A 28 -3.47 -10.55 -2.04
CA ILE A 28 -2.17 -11.02 -2.51
C ILE A 28 -1.77 -12.32 -1.80
N THR A 29 -1.32 -13.32 -2.57
CA THR A 29 -0.89 -14.62 -2.04
C THR A 29 0.63 -14.80 -2.00
N ALA A 30 1.39 -13.91 -2.63
CA ALA A 30 2.84 -13.87 -2.54
C ALA A 30 3.33 -13.06 -1.33
N THR A 31 4.46 -13.44 -0.73
CA THR A 31 5.10 -12.66 0.35
C THR A 31 5.37 -11.21 -0.06
N THR A 32 5.87 -11.04 -1.29
CA THR A 32 5.92 -9.75 -1.97
C THR A 32 5.48 -9.90 -3.42
N LEU A 33 4.75 -8.91 -3.92
CA LEU A 33 4.35 -8.85 -5.32
C LEU A 33 4.71 -7.48 -5.91
N ASN A 34 5.47 -7.49 -7.01
CA ASN A 34 5.84 -6.26 -7.70
C ASN A 34 4.62 -5.73 -8.48
N VAL A 35 4.28 -4.46 -8.26
CA VAL A 35 3.33 -3.71 -9.10
C VAL A 35 4.12 -3.05 -10.22
N ARG A 36 3.70 -3.25 -11.46
CA ARG A 36 4.39 -2.80 -12.67
C ARG A 36 3.58 -1.79 -13.46
N TYR A 37 4.29 -0.91 -14.17
CA TYR A 37 3.64 0.11 -15.00
C TYR A 37 2.83 -0.47 -16.18
N ALA A 38 3.34 -1.53 -16.80
CA ALA A 38 2.73 -2.27 -17.90
C ALA A 38 2.72 -3.79 -17.60
N PRO A 39 1.86 -4.60 -18.27
CA PRO A 39 1.71 -6.03 -18.03
C PRO A 39 2.85 -6.85 -18.66
N THR A 40 4.09 -6.55 -18.29
CA THR A 40 5.28 -7.24 -18.77
C THR A 40 6.31 -7.39 -17.66
N LEU A 41 7.16 -8.42 -17.73
CA LEU A 41 8.22 -8.65 -16.74
C LEU A 41 9.35 -7.60 -16.81
N THR A 42 9.52 -6.95 -17.95
CA THR A 42 10.54 -5.93 -18.21
C THR A 42 10.08 -4.51 -17.85
N SER A 43 8.78 -4.30 -17.67
CA SER A 43 8.23 -3.01 -17.27
C SER A 43 8.78 -2.56 -15.90
N LYS A 44 8.98 -1.24 -15.78
CA LYS A 44 9.33 -0.57 -14.53
C LYS A 44 8.41 -0.99 -13.38
N LYS A 45 9.02 -1.27 -12.23
CA LYS A 45 8.33 -1.50 -10.95
C LYS A 45 7.89 -0.15 -10.37
N VAL A 46 6.61 -0.01 -10.08
CA VAL A 46 5.99 1.21 -9.54
C VAL A 46 5.60 1.08 -8.08
N GLY A 47 5.60 -0.15 -7.55
CA GLY A 47 5.36 -0.41 -6.13
C GLY A 47 5.52 -1.88 -5.78
N VAL A 48 5.21 -2.20 -4.53
CA VAL A 48 5.18 -3.57 -4.02
C VAL A 48 3.92 -3.74 -3.16
N LEU A 49 3.34 -4.93 -3.20
CA LEU A 49 2.26 -5.36 -2.32
C LEU A 49 2.76 -6.50 -1.43
N PHE A 50 2.20 -6.59 -0.22
CA PHE A 50 2.54 -7.64 0.74
C PHE A 50 1.47 -8.73 0.78
N LEU A 51 1.83 -9.90 1.29
CA LEU A 51 0.91 -11.01 1.53
C LEU A 51 -0.38 -10.53 2.23
N GLY A 52 -1.53 -10.99 1.75
CA GLY A 52 -2.85 -10.68 2.27
C GLY A 52 -3.34 -9.26 2.01
N GLN A 53 -2.51 -8.39 1.41
CA GLN A 53 -2.92 -7.01 1.13
C GLN A 53 -4.11 -7.01 0.17
N GLN A 54 -5.16 -6.26 0.52
CA GLN A 54 -6.34 -6.11 -0.32
C GLN A 54 -6.05 -5.15 -1.48
N VAL A 55 -6.58 -5.52 -2.65
CA VAL A 55 -6.60 -4.70 -3.85
C VAL A 55 -8.00 -4.72 -4.47
N HIS A 56 -8.30 -3.70 -5.25
CA HIS A 56 -9.44 -3.73 -6.17
C HIS A 56 -8.94 -4.06 -7.58
N ILE A 57 -9.60 -5.02 -8.21
CA ILE A 57 -9.33 -5.45 -9.58
C ILE A 57 -10.03 -4.47 -10.53
N LEU A 58 -9.25 -3.88 -11.44
CA LEU A 58 -9.74 -2.95 -12.45
C LEU A 58 -9.91 -3.61 -13.81
N ILE A 59 -8.94 -4.42 -14.23
CA ILE A 59 -8.90 -5.07 -15.54
C ILE A 59 -8.21 -6.43 -15.41
N ASN A 60 -8.79 -7.47 -16.00
CA ASN A 60 -8.11 -8.74 -16.26
C ASN A 60 -7.81 -8.84 -17.77
N GLN A 61 -6.59 -9.26 -18.15
CA GLN A 61 -6.29 -9.55 -19.55
C GLN A 61 -6.88 -10.89 -19.99
N GLU A 62 -7.11 -11.06 -21.29
CA GLU A 62 -7.77 -12.22 -21.91
C GLU A 62 -7.11 -13.59 -21.57
N ASN A 63 -5.83 -13.60 -21.21
CA ASN A 63 -5.11 -14.80 -20.80
C ASN A 63 -4.91 -14.94 -19.28
N ASN A 64 -5.50 -14.04 -18.48
CA ASN A 64 -5.33 -13.95 -17.03
C ASN A 64 -3.85 -13.97 -16.57
N ALA A 65 -2.89 -13.59 -17.42
CA ALA A 65 -1.49 -13.52 -17.00
C ALA A 65 -1.26 -12.28 -16.12
N TRP A 66 -2.00 -11.21 -16.40
CA TRP A 66 -1.88 -9.92 -15.72
C TRP A 66 -3.22 -9.33 -15.34
N THR A 67 -3.25 -8.72 -14.17
CA THR A 67 -4.39 -7.99 -13.64
C THR A 67 -3.94 -6.56 -13.30
N LYS A 68 -4.71 -5.57 -13.75
CA LYS A 68 -4.56 -4.19 -13.33
C LYS A 68 -5.32 -3.99 -12.04
N ILE A 69 -4.67 -3.44 -11.03
CA ILE A 69 -5.22 -3.24 -9.69
C ILE A 69 -5.14 -1.79 -9.25
N ILE A 70 -5.88 -1.45 -8.20
CA ILE A 70 -5.66 -0.27 -7.37
C ILE A 70 -5.71 -0.66 -5.89
N THR A 71 -4.80 -0.13 -5.07
CA THR A 71 -4.88 -0.30 -3.61
C THR A 71 -5.87 0.70 -3.00
N PRO A 72 -6.78 0.28 -2.10
CA PRO A 72 -7.71 1.20 -1.44
C PRO A 72 -7.00 2.27 -0.61
N ASP A 73 -5.97 1.89 0.14
CA ASP A 73 -5.35 2.77 1.14
C ASP A 73 -4.44 3.85 0.54
N SER A 74 -3.76 3.55 -0.56
CA SER A 74 -2.71 4.42 -1.11
C SER A 74 -2.94 4.86 -2.56
N GLY A 75 -3.98 4.32 -3.23
CA GLY A 75 -4.26 4.58 -4.63
C GLY A 75 -3.15 4.10 -5.58
N LEU A 76 -2.34 3.13 -5.16
CA LEU A 76 -1.30 2.55 -6.02
C LEU A 76 -1.98 1.77 -7.14
N THR A 77 -1.87 2.26 -8.37
CA THR A 77 -2.39 1.61 -9.56
C THR A 77 -1.27 1.00 -10.41
N GLY A 78 -1.50 -0.20 -10.94
CA GLY A 78 -0.60 -0.84 -11.89
C GLY A 78 -0.95 -2.30 -12.15
N TRP A 79 -0.05 -3.01 -12.80
CA TRP A 79 -0.22 -4.39 -13.23
C TRP A 79 0.53 -5.35 -12.32
N VAL A 80 -0.11 -6.47 -11.98
CA VAL A 80 0.47 -7.57 -11.22
C VAL A 80 0.18 -8.88 -11.92
N ALA A 81 1.01 -9.90 -11.68
CA ALA A 81 0.76 -11.24 -12.23
C ALA A 81 -0.45 -11.85 -11.53
N ALA A 82 -1.47 -12.26 -12.29
CA ALA A 82 -2.78 -12.61 -11.72
C ALA A 82 -2.75 -13.86 -10.84
N GLN A 83 -1.81 -14.79 -11.09
CA GLN A 83 -1.61 -16.00 -10.29
C GLN A 83 -1.36 -15.74 -8.80
N TYR A 84 -1.00 -14.50 -8.43
CA TYR A 84 -0.76 -14.11 -7.04
C TYR A 84 -1.93 -13.34 -6.41
N ILE A 85 -3.13 -13.44 -6.97
CA ILE A 85 -4.36 -12.87 -6.43
C ILE A 85 -5.34 -13.99 -6.11
N SER A 86 -5.92 -13.94 -4.92
CA SER A 86 -7.05 -14.75 -4.46
C SER A 86 -8.26 -13.86 -4.23
N GLU A 87 -9.47 -14.32 -4.53
CA GLU A 87 -10.71 -13.63 -4.14
C GLU A 87 -11.07 -13.87 -2.66
N THR A 88 -10.45 -14.87 -2.04
CA THR A 88 -10.63 -15.18 -0.61
C THR A 88 -9.56 -14.48 0.22
N PRO A 89 -9.93 -13.77 1.30
CA PRO A 89 -8.98 -13.16 2.22
C PRO A 89 -8.11 -14.19 2.93
N LEU A 90 -6.84 -13.86 3.14
CA LEU A 90 -5.98 -14.60 4.06
C LEU A 90 -6.29 -14.26 5.52
N SER A 91 -5.93 -15.15 6.43
CA SER A 91 -6.02 -14.86 7.87
C SER A 91 -5.14 -13.66 8.22
N LYS A 92 -5.73 -12.68 8.94
CA LYS A 92 -5.01 -11.48 9.41
C LYS A 92 -3.74 -11.82 10.19
N THR A 93 -3.76 -12.90 10.96
CA THR A 93 -2.59 -13.37 11.74
C THR A 93 -1.45 -13.82 10.84
N GLN A 94 -1.76 -14.56 9.77
CA GLN A 94 -0.74 -15.01 8.81
C GLN A 94 -0.16 -13.84 8.04
N GLN A 95 -1.01 -12.90 7.61
CA GLN A 95 -0.60 -11.67 6.95
C GLN A 95 0.33 -10.83 7.84
N ALA A 96 -0.05 -10.56 9.08
CA ALA A 96 0.75 -9.78 10.00
C ALA A 96 2.11 -10.43 10.29
N LYS A 97 2.14 -11.76 10.48
CA LYS A 97 3.39 -12.50 10.69
C LYS A 97 4.32 -12.42 9.49
N ALA A 98 3.80 -12.62 8.27
CA ALA A 98 4.62 -12.57 7.06
C ALA A 98 5.13 -11.15 6.74
N GLU A 99 4.29 -10.12 6.92
CA GLU A 99 4.70 -8.73 6.77
C GLU A 99 5.80 -8.38 7.76
N ARG A 100 5.62 -8.77 9.04
CA ARG A 100 6.62 -8.56 10.09
C ARG A 100 7.96 -9.19 9.74
N GLU A 101 7.98 -10.48 9.40
CA GLU A 101 9.21 -11.21 9.11
C GLU A 101 9.97 -10.63 7.93
N LEU A 102 9.24 -10.30 6.86
CA LEU A 102 9.82 -9.68 5.69
C LEU A 102 10.43 -8.31 6.02
N VAL A 103 9.68 -7.45 6.70
CA VAL A 103 10.17 -6.10 7.02
C VAL A 103 11.35 -6.18 7.98
N ARG A 104 11.30 -7.07 8.98
CA ARG A 104 12.39 -7.37 9.91
C ARG A 104 13.69 -7.64 9.16
N SER A 105 13.65 -8.50 8.14
CA SER A 105 14.84 -8.87 7.36
C SER A 105 15.54 -7.70 6.65
N ILE A 106 14.83 -6.60 6.36
CA ILE A 106 15.41 -5.45 5.63
C ILE A 106 15.83 -4.29 6.56
N ILE A 107 15.46 -4.34 7.84
CA ILE A 107 15.83 -3.34 8.85
C ILE A 107 16.66 -3.92 9.99
N LEU A 108 17.07 -5.19 9.90
CA LEU A 108 17.78 -5.89 10.97
C LEU A 108 19.09 -5.18 11.40
N ASN A 109 19.70 -4.44 10.48
CA ASN A 109 20.94 -3.69 10.73
C ASN A 109 20.67 -2.23 11.16
N SER A 110 19.47 -1.93 11.67
CA SER A 110 19.20 -0.61 12.25
C SER A 110 20.02 -0.41 13.53
N ASP A 111 20.40 0.84 13.79
CA ASP A 111 20.95 1.23 15.08
C ASP A 111 19.90 0.96 16.17
N ASP A 112 20.34 0.42 17.31
CA ASP A 112 19.49 0.06 18.46
C ASP A 112 18.29 -0.84 18.10
N PHE A 113 18.44 -1.68 17.07
CA PHE A 113 17.34 -2.51 16.56
C PHE A 113 16.69 -3.37 17.66
N GLU A 114 17.48 -4.03 18.51
CA GLU A 114 16.94 -4.88 19.58
C GLU A 114 16.10 -4.10 20.59
N LEU A 115 16.40 -2.81 20.79
CA LEU A 115 15.67 -1.94 21.72
C LEU A 115 14.36 -1.41 21.13
N TYR A 116 14.31 -1.19 19.81
CA TYR A 116 13.18 -0.54 19.14
C TYR A 116 12.57 -1.35 17.98
N GLU A 117 12.79 -2.67 17.94
CA GLU A 117 12.38 -3.56 16.85
C GLU A 117 10.93 -3.31 16.42
N ASP A 118 9.98 -3.40 17.37
CA ASP A 118 8.55 -3.22 17.09
C ASP A 118 8.23 -1.85 16.50
N LYS A 119 8.90 -0.81 17.00
CA LYS A 119 8.66 0.56 16.57
C LYS A 119 9.20 0.81 15.17
N PHE A 120 10.39 0.30 14.86
CA PHE A 120 10.97 0.39 13.52
C PHE A 120 10.18 -0.43 12.51
N LEU A 121 9.69 -1.61 12.87
CA LEU A 121 8.82 -2.42 12.01
C LEU A 121 7.55 -1.65 11.64
N GLU A 122 6.84 -1.11 12.65
CA GLU A 122 5.62 -0.31 12.44
C GLU A 122 5.90 0.92 11.55
N ALA A 123 6.95 1.67 11.87
CA ALA A 123 7.33 2.86 11.10
C ALA A 123 7.66 2.52 9.64
N THR A 124 8.39 1.42 9.42
CA THR A 124 8.78 0.97 8.08
C THR A 124 7.56 0.55 7.26
N VAL A 125 6.65 -0.23 7.84
CA VAL A 125 5.38 -0.62 7.21
C VAL A 125 4.59 0.62 6.81
N LYS A 126 4.47 1.60 7.70
CA LYS A 126 3.74 2.84 7.46
C LYS A 126 4.34 3.65 6.31
N LEU A 127 5.67 3.75 6.23
CA LEU A 127 6.36 4.47 5.14
C LEU A 127 6.20 3.78 3.79
N ILE A 128 6.24 2.44 3.75
CA ILE A 128 6.06 1.68 2.51
C ILE A 128 4.61 1.75 2.04
N LYS A 129 3.63 1.51 2.92
CA LYS A 129 2.19 1.56 2.58
C LYS A 129 1.76 2.95 2.13
N SER A 130 2.25 4.01 2.78
CA SER A 130 1.99 5.41 2.38
C SER A 130 2.76 5.87 1.14
N ARG A 131 3.61 5.02 0.55
CA ARG A 131 4.47 5.33 -0.61
C ARG A 131 5.48 6.46 -0.35
N ARG A 132 5.75 6.80 0.92
CA ARG A 132 6.80 7.75 1.30
C ARG A 132 8.20 7.17 1.12
N CYS A 133 8.32 5.85 1.17
CA CYS A 133 9.53 5.09 0.92
C CYS A 133 9.23 3.86 0.07
N ARG A 134 10.16 3.45 -0.80
CA ARG A 134 10.06 2.15 -1.49
C ARG A 134 10.72 1.07 -0.64
N PHE A 135 10.17 -0.15 -0.70
CA PHE A 135 10.78 -1.34 -0.08
C PHE A 135 12.26 -1.52 -0.47
N SER A 136 12.58 -1.31 -1.74
CA SER A 136 13.97 -1.38 -2.22
C SER A 136 14.89 -0.31 -1.63
N GLU A 137 14.35 0.87 -1.31
CA GLU A 137 15.12 1.96 -0.71
C GLU A 137 15.42 1.65 0.75
N VAL A 138 14.42 1.20 1.52
CA VAL A 138 14.66 0.77 2.90
C VAL A 138 15.68 -0.38 2.96
N LYS A 139 15.54 -1.38 2.07
CA LYS A 139 16.50 -2.47 1.94
C LYS A 139 17.92 -2.00 1.59
N GLU A 140 18.05 -1.02 0.69
CA GLU A 140 19.35 -0.44 0.31
C GLU A 140 20.00 0.29 1.51
N MET A 141 19.18 0.96 2.33
CA MET A 141 19.64 1.68 3.52
C MET A 141 19.91 0.77 4.73
N GLN A 142 19.49 -0.50 4.66
CA GLN A 142 19.63 -1.53 5.69
C GLN A 142 19.00 -1.19 7.05
N GLY A 143 18.08 -0.22 7.09
CA GLY A 143 17.36 0.13 8.30
C GLY A 143 17.50 1.60 8.70
N TRP A 144 17.32 1.82 10.01
CA TRP A 144 17.26 3.11 10.67
C TRP A 144 18.58 3.47 11.33
N TRP A 145 19.04 4.70 11.13
CA TRP A 145 20.31 5.21 11.64
C TRP A 145 20.04 6.20 12.78
N HIS A 146 20.76 6.10 13.89
CA HIS A 146 20.63 7.01 15.02
C HIS A 146 21.15 8.41 14.66
N ALA A 147 20.38 9.44 14.99
CA ALA A 147 20.80 10.83 14.78
C ALA A 147 21.62 11.30 15.99
N ASN A 148 22.90 11.61 15.79
CA ASN A 148 23.83 12.01 16.86
C ASN A 148 23.59 13.41 17.47
N ASP A 149 22.40 13.99 17.28
CA ASP A 149 22.06 15.33 17.76
C ASP A 149 21.34 15.26 19.11
N VAL A 150 22.13 15.48 20.16
CA VAL A 150 21.76 15.37 21.58
C VAL A 150 20.56 16.26 21.97
N SER A 151 20.28 17.31 21.19
CA SER A 151 19.21 18.28 21.52
C SER A 151 17.79 17.81 21.20
N THR A 152 17.61 16.69 20.48
CA THR A 152 16.32 16.34 19.85
C THR A 152 15.64 15.07 20.36
N GLY A 153 16.21 14.38 21.35
CA GLY A 153 15.68 13.11 21.87
C GLY A 153 16.16 11.90 21.05
N GLN A 154 15.49 10.75 21.21
CA GLN A 154 15.82 9.52 20.49
C GLN A 154 15.27 9.57 19.06
N VAL A 155 16.08 10.10 18.15
CA VAL A 155 15.72 10.31 16.75
C VAL A 155 16.49 9.37 15.86
N TYR A 156 15.79 8.72 14.93
CA TYR A 156 16.39 7.90 13.90
C TYR A 156 16.02 8.41 12.51
N TYR A 157 16.78 8.03 11.50
CA TYR A 157 16.51 8.41 10.13
C TYR A 157 16.88 7.31 9.13
N LEU A 158 16.27 7.38 7.96
CA LEU A 158 16.69 6.63 6.78
C LEU A 158 16.45 7.49 5.53
N TYR A 159 17.07 7.14 4.42
CA TYR A 159 16.91 7.90 3.18
C TYR A 159 15.87 7.27 2.26
N CYS A 160 14.91 8.09 1.82
CA CYS A 160 13.92 7.71 0.82
C CYS A 160 13.93 8.70 -0.33
N ARG A 161 13.55 8.27 -1.53
CA ARG A 161 13.48 9.19 -2.66
C ARG A 161 12.16 9.97 -2.62
N GLN A 162 12.27 11.29 -2.52
CA GLN A 162 11.16 12.22 -2.57
C GLN A 162 11.38 13.16 -3.76
N LYS A 163 10.43 13.19 -4.71
CA LYS A 163 10.54 13.99 -5.96
C LYS A 163 11.88 13.76 -6.71
N GLY A 164 12.38 12.53 -6.72
CA GLY A 164 13.61 12.15 -7.41
C GLY A 164 14.91 12.35 -6.62
N GLN A 165 14.88 13.04 -5.49
CA GLN A 165 16.05 13.25 -4.62
C GLN A 165 16.00 12.32 -3.40
N ARG A 166 17.16 11.79 -2.98
CA ARG A 166 17.26 11.09 -1.69
C ARG A 166 17.21 12.13 -0.58
N LYS A 167 16.20 12.01 0.28
CA LYS A 167 16.01 12.88 1.45
C LYS A 167 15.84 12.02 2.71
N PRO A 168 16.40 12.44 3.85
CA PRO A 168 16.19 11.73 5.09
C PRO A 168 14.73 11.86 5.54
N VAL A 169 14.18 10.77 6.04
CA VAL A 169 12.93 10.74 6.79
C VAL A 169 13.30 10.50 8.24
N TYR A 170 13.01 11.47 9.10
CA TYR A 170 13.28 11.35 10.53
C TYR A 170 12.09 10.76 11.27
N LEU A 171 12.39 9.98 12.30
CA LEU A 171 11.45 9.35 13.22
C LEU A 171 11.86 9.72 14.64
N ASP A 172 10.97 10.39 15.36
CA ASP A 172 11.01 10.43 16.83
C ASP A 172 10.49 9.08 17.32
N ILE A 173 11.38 8.21 17.80
CA ILE A 173 11.03 6.82 18.15
C ILE A 173 10.13 6.78 19.38
N SER A 174 10.26 7.75 20.29
CA SER A 174 9.45 7.81 21.50
C SER A 174 8.01 8.15 21.16
N LYS A 175 7.79 9.09 20.22
CA LYS A 175 6.46 9.55 19.79
C LYS A 175 5.88 8.80 18.59
N GLN A 176 6.63 7.91 17.95
CA GLN A 176 6.26 7.25 16.69
C GLN A 176 5.83 8.25 15.59
N GLN A 177 6.53 9.39 15.54
CA GLN A 177 6.16 10.52 14.68
C GLN A 177 7.25 10.80 13.65
N PHE A 178 6.84 10.87 12.38
CA PHE A 178 7.73 11.28 11.31
C PHE A 178 7.81 12.80 11.18
N PHE A 179 8.99 13.32 10.88
CA PHE A 179 9.20 14.73 10.59
C PHE A 179 10.30 14.92 9.52
N SER A 180 10.49 16.16 9.10
CA SER A 180 11.58 16.58 8.23
C SER A 180 12.31 17.71 8.94
N LYS A 181 13.64 17.68 8.94
CA LYS A 181 14.41 18.86 9.36
C LYS A 181 14.30 19.93 8.25
N PRO A 182 14.33 21.23 8.61
CA PRO A 182 14.32 22.33 7.65
C PRO A 182 15.40 22.20 6.57
#